data_AF-A0ABD6ABV8-F1
#
_entry.id   AF-A0ABD6ABV8-F1
#
_cell.length_a   1.000
_cell.length_b   1.000
_cell.length_c   1.000
_cell.angle_alpha   90.00
_cell.angle_beta   90.00
_cell.angle_gamma   90.00
#
_symmetry.space_group_name_H-M   'P 1'
#
loop_
_entity.id
_entity.type
_entity.pdbx_description
1 polymer ?
#
loop_
_entity_poly.entity_id
_entity_poly.type
_entity_poly.pdbx_seq_one_letter_code
_entity_poly.pdbx_strand_id
1 'polypeptide(L)'
;MVTTTADGFAFDTSTLSGLHWAAIALAALSGAIHLRLGVQFLAEPMGIAFLLAGLGFFGAIALVLLDYRRRLVYLLGIPYTAVQIALWYQVNVVDLGKTVGELGVVDYVDKVAQVLLLALLVALLLRDR
;
A
#
# COMPACT_ATOMS: atom_id res chain seq x y z
N MET A 1 -21.77 11.13 -39.21
CA MET A 1 -21.70 10.06 -38.20
C MET A 1 -20.66 10.50 -37.18
N VAL A 2 -21.07 11.00 -36.01
CA VAL A 2 -20.16 11.43 -34.95
C VAL A 2 -19.88 10.20 -34.10
N THR A 3 -18.65 9.71 -34.13
CA THR A 3 -18.20 8.63 -33.25
C THR A 3 -17.89 9.26 -31.91
N THR A 4 -18.84 9.21 -30.97
CA THR A 4 -18.57 9.49 -29.56
C THR A 4 -17.75 8.32 -29.02
N THR A 5 -16.43 8.47 -28.93
CA THR A 5 -15.61 7.59 -28.09
C THR A 5 -16.14 7.73 -26.67
N ALA A 6 -16.64 6.63 -26.11
CA ALA A 6 -16.84 6.55 -24.68
C ALA A 6 -15.45 6.68 -24.04
N ASP A 7 -15.16 7.83 -23.44
CA ASP A 7 -13.97 8.03 -22.60
C ASP A 7 -14.17 7.20 -21.33
N GLY A 8 -13.99 5.88 -21.47
CA GLY A 8 -13.97 4.94 -20.37
C GLY A 8 -12.67 5.08 -19.59
N PHE A 9 -12.70 4.70 -18.31
CA PHE A 9 -11.50 4.51 -17.49
C PHE A 9 -10.62 3.42 -18.13
N ALA A 10 -9.71 3.82 -19.02
CA ALA A 10 -8.73 2.93 -19.63
C ALA A 10 -7.46 2.90 -18.77
N PHE A 11 -6.92 1.71 -18.52
CA PHE A 11 -5.62 1.56 -17.88
C PHE A 11 -4.52 1.93 -18.89
N ASP A 12 -3.89 3.09 -18.71
CA ASP A 12 -2.70 3.46 -19.46
C ASP A 12 -1.44 3.02 -18.71
N THR A 13 -1.00 1.80 -19.02
CA THR A 13 0.21 1.21 -18.45
C THR A 13 1.47 1.57 -19.23
N SER A 14 1.37 2.25 -20.38
CA SER A 14 2.52 2.54 -21.25
C SER A 14 3.53 3.49 -20.59
N THR A 15 3.05 4.29 -19.63
CA THR A 15 3.82 5.25 -18.85
C THR A 15 4.41 4.66 -17.57
N LEU A 16 4.10 3.40 -17.23
CA LEU A 16 4.58 2.75 -16.00
C LEU A 16 5.97 2.15 -16.20
N SER A 17 6.95 2.71 -15.48
CA SER A 17 8.30 2.15 -15.43
C SER A 17 8.40 0.90 -14.53
N GLY A 18 9.52 0.17 -14.59
CA GLY A 18 9.75 -0.97 -13.70
C GLY A 18 9.66 -0.62 -12.20
N LEU A 19 9.98 0.63 -11.81
CA LEU A 19 9.82 1.09 -10.43
C LEU A 19 8.34 1.18 -10.02
N HIS A 20 7.45 1.56 -10.94
CA HIS A 20 6.02 1.57 -10.67
C HIS A 20 5.50 0.16 -10.42
N TRP A 21 5.89 -0.80 -11.27
CA TRP A 21 5.49 -2.19 -11.11
C TRP A 21 6.02 -2.81 -9.83
N ALA A 22 7.26 -2.51 -9.45
CA ALA A 22 7.81 -2.95 -8.17
C ALA A 22 7.03 -2.36 -6.98
N ALA A 23 6.72 -1.05 -7.01
CA ALA A 23 5.91 -0.42 -5.97
C ALA A 23 4.49 -1.00 -5.90
N ILE A 24 3.85 -1.24 -7.05
CA ILE A 24 2.52 -1.88 -7.14
C ILE A 24 2.56 -3.28 -6.52
N ALA A 25 3.58 -4.09 -6.84
CA ALA A 25 3.71 -5.44 -6.30
C ALA A 25 3.87 -5.44 -4.76
N LEU A 26 4.71 -4.53 -4.22
CA LEU A 26 4.90 -4.40 -2.78
C LEU A 26 3.65 -3.88 -2.06
N ALA A 27 2.94 -2.92 -2.66
CA ALA A 27 1.67 -2.43 -2.16
C ALA A 27 0.59 -3.52 -2.20
N ALA A 28 0.55 -4.34 -3.26
CA ALA A 28 -0.42 -5.43 -3.38
C ALA A 28 -0.14 -6.53 -2.35
N LEU A 29 1.13 -6.86 -2.12
CA LEU A 29 1.54 -7.79 -1.07
C LEU A 29 1.08 -7.29 0.32
N SER A 30 1.41 -6.05 0.66
CA SER A 30 1.02 -5.44 1.94
C SER A 30 -0.50 -5.39 2.07
N GLY A 31 -1.19 -4.94 1.03
CA GLY A 31 -2.65 -4.86 0.97
C GLY A 31 -3.33 -6.22 1.17
N ALA A 32 -2.84 -7.27 0.53
CA ALA A 32 -3.38 -8.63 0.69
C ALA A 32 -3.18 -9.17 2.11
N ILE A 33 -2.03 -8.92 2.72
CA ILE A 33 -1.76 -9.29 4.13
C ILE A 33 -2.75 -8.56 5.05
N HIS A 34 -2.96 -7.26 4.85
CA HIS A 34 -3.89 -6.47 5.66
C HIS A 34 -5.34 -6.90 5.48
N LEU A 35 -5.79 -7.19 4.25
CA LEU A 35 -7.14 -7.71 4.03
C LEU A 35 -7.34 -9.08 4.70
N ARG A 36 -6.34 -9.97 4.63
CA ARG A 36 -6.38 -11.26 5.32
C ARG A 36 -6.50 -11.06 6.84
N LEU A 37 -5.66 -10.22 7.43
CA LEU A 37 -5.72 -9.91 8.88
C LEU A 37 -7.07 -9.28 9.24
N GLY A 38 -7.58 -8.37 8.40
CA GLY A 38 -8.87 -7.73 8.59
C GLY A 38 -10.03 -8.72 8.63
N VAL A 39 -10.04 -9.71 7.73
CA VAL A 39 -11.04 -10.80 7.75
C VAL A 39 -10.86 -11.71 8.97
N GLN A 40 -9.61 -12.01 9.37
CA GLN A 40 -9.33 -12.84 10.54
C GLN A 40 -9.81 -12.20 11.86
N PHE A 41 -9.76 -10.87 11.96
CA PHE A 41 -10.13 -10.10 13.15
C PHE A 41 -11.40 -9.26 12.94
N LEU A 42 -12.30 -9.66 12.03
CA LEU A 42 -13.42 -8.82 11.56
C LEU A 42 -14.35 -8.30 12.66
N ALA A 43 -14.53 -9.07 13.74
CA ALA A 43 -15.35 -8.70 14.89
C ALA A 43 -14.69 -7.66 15.81
N GLU A 44 -13.39 -7.42 15.65
CA GLU A 44 -12.60 -6.51 16.48
C GLU A 44 -12.38 -5.17 15.76
N PRO A 45 -12.29 -4.04 16.50
CA PRO A 45 -11.94 -2.74 15.90
C PRO A 45 -10.65 -2.78 15.09
N MET A 46 -9.71 -3.64 15.49
CA MET A 46 -8.45 -3.83 14.79
C MET A 46 -8.59 -4.53 13.44
N GLY A 47 -9.56 -5.44 13.29
CA GLY A 47 -9.88 -6.02 11.98
C GLY A 47 -10.39 -4.97 11.01
N ILE A 48 -11.24 -4.06 11.46
CA ILE A 48 -11.73 -2.94 10.63
C ILE A 48 -10.56 -2.04 10.21
N ALA A 49 -9.65 -1.71 11.13
CA ALA A 49 -8.44 -0.95 10.81
C ALA A 49 -7.58 -1.64 9.75
N PHE A 50 -7.38 -2.95 9.85
CA PHE A 50 -6.67 -3.74 8.83
C PHE A 50 -7.40 -3.77 7.49
N LEU A 51 -8.73 -3.86 7.45
CA LEU A 51 -9.48 -3.79 6.19
C LEU A 51 -9.32 -2.43 5.52
N LEU A 52 -9.48 -1.34 6.27
CA LEU A 52 -9.27 0.02 5.75
C LEU A 52 -7.83 0.20 5.26
N ALA A 53 -6.87 -0.40 5.96
CA ALA A 53 -5.48 -0.41 5.53
C ALA A 53 -5.27 -1.16 4.20
N GLY A 54 -5.84 -2.37 4.07
CA GLY A 54 -5.78 -3.13 2.83
C GLY A 54 -6.42 -2.39 1.65
N LEU A 55 -7.59 -1.79 1.88
CA LEU A 55 -8.31 -0.99 0.88
C LEU A 55 -7.53 0.27 0.48
N GLY A 56 -6.81 0.92 1.39
CA GLY A 56 -5.98 2.07 1.03
C GLY A 56 -4.82 1.70 0.10
N PHE A 57 -4.15 0.57 0.33
CA PHE A 57 -3.11 0.07 -0.61
C PHE A 57 -3.69 -0.24 -2.00
N PHE A 58 -4.80 -0.98 -2.07
CA PHE A 58 -5.43 -1.31 -3.36
C PHE A 58 -6.06 -0.09 -4.05
N GLY A 59 -6.60 0.85 -3.28
CA GLY A 59 -7.07 2.13 -3.78
C GLY A 59 -5.93 2.93 -4.43
N ALA A 60 -4.78 3.02 -3.75
CA ALA A 60 -3.60 3.67 -4.31
C ALA A 60 -3.11 2.99 -5.60
N ILE A 61 -3.08 1.65 -5.66
CA ILE A 61 -2.75 0.91 -6.88
C ILE A 61 -3.70 1.29 -8.02
N ALA A 62 -5.01 1.29 -7.78
CA ALA A 62 -5.99 1.67 -8.79
C ALA A 62 -5.76 3.10 -9.31
N LEU A 63 -5.51 4.06 -8.41
CA LEU A 63 -5.21 5.44 -8.80
C LEU A 63 -3.93 5.55 -9.65
N VAL A 64 -2.87 4.79 -9.34
CA VAL A 64 -1.65 4.76 -10.16
C VAL A 64 -1.92 4.17 -11.55
N LEU A 65 -2.65 3.05 -11.62
CA LEU A 65 -2.97 2.39 -12.89
C LEU A 65 -3.86 3.25 -13.79
N LEU A 66 -4.73 4.09 -13.20
CA LEU A 66 -5.58 5.05 -13.90
C LEU A 66 -4.88 6.38 -14.24
N ASP A 67 -3.57 6.49 -13.96
CA ASP A 67 -2.80 7.73 -14.08
C ASP A 67 -3.41 8.92 -13.30
N TYR A 68 -4.16 8.63 -12.24
CA TYR A 68 -4.88 9.64 -11.49
C TYR A 68 -3.97 10.30 -10.45
N ARG A 69 -3.44 11.49 -10.79
CA ARG A 69 -2.61 12.32 -9.90
C ARG A 69 -1.50 11.51 -9.21
N ARG A 70 -0.79 10.66 -9.96
CA ARG A 70 0.25 9.73 -9.46
C ARG A 70 1.17 10.34 -8.42
N ARG A 71 1.66 11.56 -8.67
CA ARG A 71 2.50 12.29 -7.71
C ARG A 71 1.86 12.49 -6.34
N LEU A 72 0.58 12.86 -6.30
CA LEU A 72 -0.17 13.00 -5.05
C LEU A 72 -0.35 11.65 -4.36
N VAL A 73 -0.57 10.58 -5.14
CA VAL A 73 -0.64 9.21 -4.62
C VAL A 73 0.68 8.82 -3.94
N TYR A 74 1.83 9.16 -4.52
CA TYR A 74 3.13 8.89 -3.89
C TYR A 74 3.32 9.70 -2.61
N LEU A 75 3.00 11.00 -2.67
CA LEU A 75 3.14 11.91 -1.55
C LEU A 75 2.28 11.49 -0.36
N LEU A 76 1.07 10.98 -0.60
CA LEU A 76 0.17 10.46 0.45
C LEU A 76 0.51 9.02 0.85
N GLY A 77 1.00 8.21 -0.10
CA GLY A 77 1.41 6.83 0.16
C GLY A 77 2.59 6.72 1.13
N ILE A 78 3.49 7.71 1.13
CA ILE A 78 4.62 7.79 2.08
C ILE A 78 4.14 7.88 3.54
N PRO A 79 3.43 8.95 3.98
CA PRO A 79 2.96 9.05 5.35
C PRO A 79 1.97 7.93 5.69
N TYR A 80 1.14 7.50 4.74
CA TYR A 80 0.25 6.35 4.94
C TYR A 80 1.01 5.09 5.33
N THR A 81 1.99 4.68 4.53
CA THR A 81 2.79 3.48 4.78
C THR A 81 3.62 3.62 6.07
N ALA A 82 4.17 4.82 6.33
CA ALA A 82 4.93 5.10 7.54
C ALA A 82 4.06 4.96 8.82
N VAL A 83 2.82 5.43 8.78
CA VAL A 83 1.86 5.26 9.89
C VAL A 83 1.58 3.78 10.16
N GLN A 84 1.43 2.95 9.13
CA GLN A 84 1.23 1.51 9.31
C GLN A 84 2.41 0.83 10.02
N ILE A 85 3.64 1.21 9.65
CA ILE A 85 4.87 0.72 10.33
C ILE A 85 4.90 1.19 11.78
N ALA A 86 4.63 2.47 12.02
CA ALA A 86 4.65 3.07 13.37
C ALA A 86 3.60 2.45 14.29
N LEU A 87 2.36 2.29 13.82
CA LEU A 87 1.28 1.67 14.57
C LEU A 87 1.57 0.20 14.87
N TRP A 88 2.11 -0.54 13.91
CA TRP A 88 2.53 -1.92 14.16
C TRP A 88 3.61 -2.02 15.24
N TYR A 89 4.61 -1.13 15.20
CA TYR A 89 5.67 -1.11 16.21
C TYR A 89 5.11 -0.75 17.58
N GLN A 90 4.28 0.29 17.65
CA GLN A 90 3.61 0.70 18.88
C GLN A 90 2.83 -0.47 19.48
N VAL A 91 1.93 -1.09 18.72
CA VAL A 91 1.08 -2.16 19.24
C VAL A 91 1.88 -3.42 19.59
N ASN A 92 2.76 -3.90 18.71
CA ASN A 92 3.41 -5.19 18.93
C ASN A 92 4.59 -5.11 19.88
N VAL A 93 5.43 -4.08 19.77
CA VAL A 93 6.68 -3.98 20.53
C VAL A 93 6.48 -3.17 21.80
N VAL A 94 5.81 -2.02 21.73
CA VAL A 94 5.65 -1.14 22.89
C VAL A 94 4.51 -1.62 23.80
N ASP A 95 3.32 -1.84 23.26
CA ASP A 95 2.14 -2.15 24.07
C ASP A 95 2.10 -3.63 24.49
N LEU A 96 2.45 -4.54 23.57
CA LEU A 96 2.45 -5.99 23.83
C LEU A 96 3.82 -6.55 24.26
N GLY A 97 4.89 -5.76 24.17
CA GLY A 97 6.23 -6.19 24.62
C GLY A 97 6.85 -7.32 23.79
N LYS A 98 6.36 -7.57 22.56
CA LYS A 98 6.87 -8.69 21.75
C LYS A 98 8.31 -8.49 21.35
N THR A 99 9.10 -9.53 21.52
CA THR A 99 10.47 -9.64 21.02
C THR A 99 10.51 -10.08 19.56
N VAL A 100 11.70 -9.99 18.95
CA VAL A 100 11.94 -10.42 17.57
C VAL A 100 11.57 -11.90 17.34
N GLY A 101 11.74 -12.76 18.36
CA GLY A 101 11.40 -14.18 18.25
C GLY A 101 9.91 -14.49 18.28
N GLU A 102 9.08 -13.54 18.72
CA GLU A 102 7.63 -13.70 18.91
C GLU A 102 6.82 -13.10 17.76
N LEU A 103 7.46 -12.31 16.90
CA LEU A 103 6.84 -11.77 15.70
C LEU A 103 6.75 -12.85 14.62
N GLY A 104 5.61 -12.92 13.94
CA GLY A 104 5.39 -13.92 12.91
C GLY A 104 6.19 -13.60 11.64
N VAL A 105 6.51 -14.63 10.85
CA VAL A 105 7.16 -14.46 9.53
C VAL A 105 6.36 -13.50 8.64
N VAL A 106 5.03 -13.56 8.70
CA VAL A 106 4.15 -12.67 7.93
C VAL A 106 4.32 -11.20 8.34
N ASP A 107 4.50 -10.91 9.63
CA ASP A 107 4.74 -9.55 10.12
C ASP A 107 6.03 -8.99 9.53
N TYR A 108 7.10 -9.80 9.52
CA TYR A 108 8.38 -9.40 8.93
C TYR A 108 8.29 -9.15 7.44
N VAL A 109 7.65 -10.06 6.70
CA VAL A 109 7.48 -9.93 5.25
C VAL A 109 6.73 -8.65 4.90
N ASP A 110 5.64 -8.37 5.61
CA ASP A 110 4.87 -7.14 5.41
C ASP A 110 5.70 -5.88 5.70
N LYS A 111 6.47 -5.87 6.80
CA LYS A 111 7.27 -4.68 7.15
C LYS A 111 8.45 -4.45 6.22
N VAL A 112 9.11 -5.50 5.76
CA VAL A 112 10.13 -5.39 4.71
C VAL A 112 9.50 -4.84 3.42
N ALA A 113 8.32 -5.34 3.03
CA ALA A 113 7.62 -4.84 1.85
C ALA A 113 7.27 -3.35 1.98
N GLN A 114 6.80 -2.92 3.15
CA GLN A 114 6.45 -1.52 3.41
C GLN A 114 7.68 -0.59 3.42
N VAL A 115 8.81 -1.03 3.98
CA VAL A 115 10.07 -0.24 3.95
C VAL A 115 10.59 -0.09 2.53
N LEU A 116 10.57 -1.16 1.73
CA LEU A 116 10.95 -1.10 0.32
C LEU A 116 9.98 -0.22 -0.48
N LEU A 117 8.68 -0.32 -0.19
CA LEU A 117 7.65 0.53 -0.81
C LEU A 117 7.92 2.00 -0.53
N LEU A 118 8.23 2.37 0.73
CA LEU A 118 8.59 3.75 1.08
C LEU A 118 9.75 4.27 0.24
N ALA A 119 10.83 3.48 0.10
CA ALA A 119 11.98 3.85 -0.71
C ALA A 119 11.59 4.09 -2.18
N LEU A 120 10.75 3.22 -2.75
CA LEU A 120 10.27 3.37 -4.13
C LEU A 120 9.34 4.58 -4.30
N LEU A 121 8.44 4.84 -3.36
CA LEU A 121 7.55 6.01 -3.42
C LEU A 121 8.35 7.31 -3.35
N VAL A 122 9.38 7.39 -2.52
CA VAL A 122 10.30 8.54 -2.49
C VAL A 122 11.05 8.67 -3.82
N ALA A 123 11.58 7.57 -4.37
CA ALA A 123 12.29 7.59 -5.65
C ALA A 123 11.38 8.06 -6.80
N LEU A 124 10.14 7.56 -6.87
CA LEU A 124 9.14 7.97 -7.85
C LEU A 124 8.75 9.44 -7.67
N LEU A 125 8.50 9.90 -6.44
CA LEU A 125 8.19 11.29 -6.14
C LEU A 125 9.30 12.26 -6.56
N LEU A 126 10.55 11.85 -6.43
CA LEU A 126 11.72 12.65 -6.81
C LEU A 126 11.99 12.63 -8.32
N ARG A 127 11.60 11.55 -9.02
CA ARG A 127 11.80 11.37 -10.46
C ARG A 127 10.70 12.03 -11.29
N ASP A 128 9.45 11.86 -10.89
CA ASP A 128 8.27 12.28 -11.65
C ASP A 128 7.94 13.75 -11.36
N ARG A 129 8.93 14.61 -11.61
CA ARG A 129 8.90 16.04 -11.27
C ARG A 129 7.86 16.84 -12.04
#